data_AF-F3G209-F1
#
_entry.id   AF-F3G209-F1
#
_cell.length_a   1.000
_cell.length_b   1.000
_cell.length_c   1.000
_cell.angle_alpha   90.00
_cell.angle_beta   90.00
_cell.angle_gamma   90.00
#
_symmetry.space_group_name_H-M   'P 1'
#
loop_
_entity.id
_entity.type
_entity.pdbx_description
1 polymer ?
#
loop_
_entity_poly.entity_id
_entity_poly.type
_entity_poly.pdbx_seq_one_letter_code
_entity_poly.pdbx_strand_id
1 'polypeptide(L)'
;MLDFLPHSNTFRFHGKIDGERLPLTWISISSDRHADRTKDPYQRLRDQGMNDVGEPNVMLHTQAEYVPKIMQHVEHLYKAATDAALSDANALKKLAEIHWRTVQAVPDFRGSAAKAELCVRSIAQARGMDLPPMRLGIVPDLEALTMPLKDFVKSYQGFFEHN
;
A
#
# COMPACT_ATOMS: atom_id res chain seq x y z
N MET A 1 -6.99 27.46 13.00
CA MET A 1 -7.17 26.32 13.93
C MET A 1 -6.24 25.13 13.59
N LEU A 2 -5.14 25.35 12.83
CA LEU A 2 -4.15 24.31 12.48
C LEU A 2 -2.71 24.72 12.84
N ASP A 3 -2.48 25.95 13.31
CA ASP A 3 -1.13 26.50 13.57
C ASP A 3 -0.42 25.89 14.79
N PHE A 4 -1.10 25.03 15.55
CA PHE A 4 -0.52 24.25 16.64
C PHE A 4 -0.07 22.86 16.19
N LEU A 5 -0.42 22.42 14.99
CA LEU A 5 0.01 21.12 14.48
C LEU A 5 1.49 21.22 14.05
N PRO A 6 2.34 20.30 14.51
CA PRO A 6 3.75 20.31 14.16
C PRO A 6 3.96 20.17 12.65
N HIS A 7 4.96 20.88 12.13
CA HIS A 7 5.33 20.81 10.73
C HIS A 7 5.71 19.37 10.34
N SER A 8 5.22 18.93 9.18
CA SER A 8 5.41 17.57 8.67
C SER A 8 5.55 17.53 7.16
N ASN A 9 6.33 16.57 6.69
CA ASN A 9 6.40 16.15 5.30
C ASN A 9 5.37 15.05 5.06
N THR A 10 4.51 15.22 4.05
CA THR A 10 3.42 14.29 3.78
C THR A 10 3.58 13.64 2.40
N PHE A 11 3.51 12.32 2.38
CA PHE A 11 3.47 11.50 1.16
C PHE A 11 2.04 10.99 0.97
N ARG A 12 1.32 11.55 0.00
CA ARG A 12 -0.11 11.27 -0.22
C ARG A 12 -0.34 10.48 -1.51
N PHE A 13 -0.70 9.21 -1.37
CA PHE A 13 -1.07 8.39 -2.52
C PHE A 13 -2.52 8.63 -2.92
N HIS A 14 -2.73 8.64 -4.23
CA HIS A 14 -4.07 8.65 -4.80
C HIS A 14 -4.16 7.52 -5.81
N GLY A 15 -5.25 6.75 -5.71
CA GLY A 15 -5.61 5.74 -6.69
C GLY A 15 -6.46 6.36 -7.80
N LYS A 16 -6.50 5.69 -8.94
CA LYS A 16 -7.54 5.92 -9.96
C LYS A 16 -8.25 4.61 -10.26
N ILE A 17 -9.58 4.62 -10.14
CA ILE A 17 -10.47 3.50 -10.51
C ILE A 17 -11.63 4.11 -11.30
N ASP A 18 -11.89 3.60 -12.50
CA ASP A 18 -12.98 4.04 -13.37
C ASP A 18 -13.05 5.55 -13.63
N GLY A 19 -11.88 6.20 -13.76
CA GLY A 19 -11.81 7.64 -13.96
C GLY A 19 -11.79 8.46 -12.67
N GLU A 20 -12.24 7.89 -11.56
CA GLU A 20 -12.35 8.56 -10.27
C GLU A 20 -11.05 8.49 -9.47
N ARG A 21 -10.68 9.60 -8.85
CA ARG A 21 -9.50 9.70 -7.99
C ARG A 21 -9.90 9.40 -6.56
N LEU A 22 -9.21 8.45 -5.94
CA LEU A 22 -9.50 7.96 -4.59
C LEU A 22 -8.34 8.32 -3.66
N PRO A 23 -8.59 8.83 -2.44
CA PRO A 23 -7.55 8.94 -1.43
C PRO A 23 -7.16 7.54 -0.96
N LEU A 24 -5.86 7.28 -0.89
CA LEU A 24 -5.34 6.02 -0.36
C LEU A 24 -4.54 6.28 0.92
N THR A 25 -3.75 5.29 1.34
CA THR A 25 -2.85 5.45 2.47
C THR A 25 -1.93 6.64 2.23
N TRP A 26 -1.69 7.41 3.30
CA TRP A 26 -0.71 8.49 3.30
C TRP A 26 0.14 8.45 4.56
N ILE A 27 1.36 8.95 4.42
CA ILE A 27 2.37 8.94 5.48
C ILE A 27 2.70 10.39 5.80
N SER A 28 2.70 10.73 7.08
CA SER A 28 3.11 12.03 7.59
C SER A 28 4.28 11.83 8.54
N ILE A 29 5.37 12.57 8.32
CA ILE A 29 6.61 12.51 9.13
C ILE A 29 6.97 13.92 9.54
N SER A 30 7.18 14.16 10.83
CA SER A 30 7.52 15.48 11.33
C SER A 30 8.87 15.94 10.76
N SER A 31 8.96 17.22 10.43
CA SER A 31 10.25 17.82 10.03
C SER A 31 11.13 18.15 11.23
N ASP A 32 10.61 18.06 12.46
CA ASP A 32 11.40 18.21 13.68
C ASP A 32 12.10 16.89 14.04
N ARG A 33 13.43 16.89 13.96
CA ARG A 33 14.29 15.74 14.34
C ARG A 33 14.21 15.39 15.82
N HIS A 34 13.70 16.28 16.66
CA HIS A 34 13.52 16.10 18.10
C HIS A 34 12.07 15.77 18.46
N ALA A 35 11.19 15.57 17.47
CA ALA A 35 9.82 15.20 17.67
C ALA A 35 9.73 13.90 18.48
N ASP A 36 9.08 14.00 19.64
CA ASP A 36 8.92 12.90 20.58
C ASP A 36 7.44 12.72 20.86
N ARG A 37 6.86 11.62 20.36
CA ARG A 37 5.42 11.37 20.51
C ARG A 37 5.00 11.42 21.98
N THR A 38 5.88 11.13 22.93
CA THR A 38 5.55 11.08 24.36
C THR A 38 5.53 12.44 25.06
N LYS A 39 5.91 13.52 24.36
CA LYS A 39 5.99 14.88 24.91
C LYS A 39 4.94 15.80 24.31
N ASP A 40 4.78 16.97 24.92
CA ASP A 40 4.00 18.05 24.31
C ASP A 40 4.60 18.49 22.97
N PRO A 41 3.76 18.84 21.97
CA PRO A 41 2.29 18.90 22.03
C PRO A 41 1.58 17.55 21.79
N TYR A 42 2.31 16.51 21.40
CA TYR A 42 1.78 15.22 20.93
C TYR A 42 1.00 14.44 21.99
N GLN A 43 1.52 14.38 23.22
CA GLN A 43 0.86 13.73 24.34
C GLN A 43 -0.51 14.37 24.62
N ARG A 44 -0.55 15.69 24.73
CA ARG A 44 -1.80 16.44 24.94
C ARG A 44 -2.84 16.21 23.83
N LEU A 45 -2.42 16.07 22.58
CA LEU A 45 -3.34 15.77 21.47
C LEU A 45 -3.95 14.36 21.59
N ARG A 46 -3.15 13.35 21.94
CA ARG A 46 -3.67 12.00 22.21
C ARG A 46 -4.62 11.97 23.39
N ASP A 47 -4.29 12.67 24.47
CA ASP A 47 -5.15 12.73 25.66
C ASP A 47 -6.51 13.37 25.36
N GLN A 48 -6.61 14.19 24.30
CA GLN A 48 -7.85 14.76 23.76
C GLN A 48 -8.59 13.82 22.80
N GLY A 49 -8.13 12.58 22.61
CA GLY A 49 -8.71 11.61 21.69
C GLY A 49 -8.30 11.81 20.23
N MET A 50 -7.36 12.72 19.95
CA MET A 50 -6.86 12.98 18.59
C MET A 50 -5.71 12.01 18.23
N ASN A 51 -5.92 10.71 18.44
CA ASN A 51 -4.88 9.67 18.36
C ASN A 51 -4.17 9.60 17.00
N ASP A 52 -4.86 9.98 15.94
CA ASP A 52 -4.38 9.93 14.55
C ASP A 52 -4.00 11.32 14.01
N VAL A 53 -4.42 12.39 14.70
CA VAL A 53 -4.25 13.78 14.25
C VAL A 53 -3.18 14.46 15.08
N GLY A 54 -2.09 14.83 14.39
CA GLY A 54 -0.99 15.54 15.01
C GLY A 54 0.07 14.65 15.64
N GLU A 55 -0.01 13.32 15.48
CA GLU A 55 1.12 12.42 15.71
C GLU A 55 2.34 12.87 14.90
N PRO A 56 3.56 12.81 15.48
CA PRO A 56 4.75 13.28 14.78
C PRO A 56 5.04 12.43 13.55
N ASN A 57 4.81 11.12 13.64
CA ASN A 57 5.03 10.18 12.55
C ASN A 57 3.84 9.22 12.51
N VAL A 58 3.06 9.26 11.43
CA VAL A 58 1.83 8.48 11.30
C VAL A 58 1.63 7.99 9.87
N MET A 59 1.12 6.77 9.76
CA MET A 59 0.57 6.22 8.54
C MET A 59 -0.94 6.14 8.71
N LEU A 60 -1.67 6.83 7.84
CA LEU A 60 -3.11 6.88 7.85
C LEU A 60 -3.60 6.08 6.65
N HIS A 61 -4.18 4.91 6.93
CA HIS A 61 -4.63 3.98 5.91
C HIS A 61 -5.82 4.51 5.12
N THR A 62 -6.05 3.89 3.95
CA THR A 62 -7.25 4.11 3.14
C THR A 62 -8.50 3.98 4.01
N GLN A 63 -9.43 4.92 3.87
CA GLN A 63 -10.68 4.86 4.63
C GLN A 63 -11.51 3.64 4.22
N ALA A 64 -12.14 3.00 5.21
CA ALA A 64 -12.89 1.76 5.02
C ALA A 64 -13.99 1.87 3.94
N GLU A 65 -14.57 3.06 3.74
CA GLU A 65 -15.57 3.31 2.71
C GLU A 65 -15.09 3.05 1.28
N TYR A 66 -13.78 3.18 1.00
CA TYR A 66 -13.21 2.93 -0.32
C TYR A 66 -12.79 1.47 -0.54
N VAL A 67 -12.68 0.67 0.52
CA VAL A 67 -12.20 -0.72 0.44
C VAL A 67 -13.07 -1.57 -0.50
N PRO A 68 -14.42 -1.55 -0.42
CA PRO A 68 -15.25 -2.36 -1.33
C PRO A 68 -14.99 -2.05 -2.81
N LYS A 69 -14.84 -0.77 -3.17
CA LYS A 69 -14.56 -0.35 -4.55
C LYS A 69 -13.18 -0.81 -5.01
N ILE A 70 -12.16 -0.72 -4.16
CA ILE A 70 -10.82 -1.19 -4.49
C ILE A 70 -10.82 -2.71 -4.67
N MET A 71 -11.49 -3.44 -3.79
CA MET A 71 -11.55 -4.90 -3.87
C MET A 71 -12.34 -5.38 -5.09
N GLN A 72 -13.41 -4.69 -5.48
CA GLN A 72 -14.11 -4.97 -6.74
C GLN A 72 -13.18 -4.79 -7.96
N HIS A 73 -12.33 -3.77 -7.96
CA HIS A 73 -11.32 -3.61 -9.02
C HIS A 73 -10.27 -4.73 -8.98
N VAL A 74 -9.84 -5.16 -7.79
CA VAL A 74 -8.93 -6.31 -7.63
C VAL A 74 -9.54 -7.59 -8.23
N GLU A 75 -10.84 -7.82 -8.10
CA GLU A 75 -11.52 -8.95 -8.74
C GLU A 75 -11.46 -8.89 -10.28
N HIS A 76 -11.58 -7.70 -10.88
CA HIS A 76 -11.39 -7.55 -12.32
C HIS A 76 -9.95 -7.84 -12.74
N LEU A 77 -8.97 -7.40 -11.94
CA LEU A 77 -7.56 -7.71 -12.18
C LEU A 77 -7.26 -9.19 -12.03
N TYR A 78 -7.85 -9.86 -11.04
CA TYR A 78 -7.72 -11.30 -10.83
C TYR A 78 -8.16 -12.07 -12.07
N LYS A 79 -9.39 -11.80 -12.56
CA LYS A 79 -9.91 -12.43 -13.79
C LYS A 79 -8.97 -12.26 -14.98
N ALA A 80 -8.43 -11.05 -15.15
CA ALA A 80 -7.46 -10.76 -16.21
C ALA A 80 -6.11 -11.48 -15.99
N ALA A 81 -5.63 -11.53 -14.75
CA ALA A 81 -4.37 -12.20 -14.41
C ALA A 81 -4.46 -13.72 -14.62
N THR A 82 -5.63 -14.33 -14.43
CA THR A 82 -5.85 -15.77 -14.65
C THR A 82 -6.12 -16.17 -16.10
N ASP A 83 -6.21 -15.22 -17.03
CA ASP A 83 -6.43 -15.54 -18.44
C ASP A 83 -5.22 -16.25 -19.05
N ALA A 84 -5.41 -17.48 -19.53
CA ALA A 84 -4.38 -18.30 -20.15
C ALA A 84 -3.82 -17.71 -21.46
N ALA A 85 -4.55 -16.82 -22.12
CA ALA A 85 -4.08 -16.13 -23.32
C ALA A 85 -3.12 -14.97 -23.00
N LEU A 86 -3.08 -14.51 -21.73
CA LEU A 86 -2.19 -13.44 -21.30
C LEU A 86 -0.77 -13.98 -21.13
N SER A 87 0.23 -13.30 -21.70
CA SER A 87 1.63 -13.66 -21.48
C SER A 87 2.05 -13.44 -20.02
N ASP A 88 3.00 -14.23 -19.52
CA ASP A 88 3.44 -14.16 -18.12
C ASP A 88 4.01 -12.79 -17.74
N ALA A 89 4.71 -12.12 -18.66
CA ALA A 89 5.18 -10.75 -18.45
C ALA A 89 4.02 -9.76 -18.22
N ASN A 90 2.89 -9.96 -18.89
CA ASN A 90 1.70 -9.12 -18.71
C ASN A 90 0.89 -9.56 -17.49
N ALA A 91 0.82 -10.86 -17.20
CA ALA A 91 0.22 -11.38 -15.97
C ALA A 91 0.96 -10.84 -14.74
N LEU A 92 2.29 -10.82 -14.75
CA LEU A 92 3.11 -10.28 -13.67
C LEU A 92 2.80 -8.79 -13.40
N LYS A 93 2.53 -7.99 -14.44
CA LYS A 93 2.10 -6.60 -14.26
C LYS A 93 0.73 -6.50 -13.58
N LYS A 94 -0.20 -7.40 -13.90
CA LYS A 94 -1.52 -7.48 -13.23
C LYS A 94 -1.37 -7.93 -11.78
N LEU A 95 -0.52 -8.91 -11.52
CA LEU A 95 -0.17 -9.35 -10.16
C LEU A 95 0.45 -8.22 -9.33
N ALA A 96 1.34 -7.43 -9.91
CA ALA A 96 1.89 -6.24 -9.25
C ALA A 96 0.79 -5.22 -8.91
N GLU A 97 -0.14 -4.97 -9.82
CA GLU A 97 -1.27 -4.07 -9.56
C GLU A 97 -2.21 -4.61 -8.46
N ILE A 98 -2.47 -5.93 -8.45
CA ILE A 98 -3.23 -6.60 -7.37
C ILE A 98 -2.51 -6.39 -6.03
N HIS A 99 -1.21 -6.71 -5.95
CA HIS A 99 -0.42 -6.55 -4.73
C HIS A 99 -0.54 -5.12 -4.19
N TRP A 100 -0.25 -4.14 -5.05
CA TRP A 100 -0.26 -2.73 -4.70
C TRP A 100 -1.63 -2.28 -4.18
N ARG A 101 -2.70 -2.64 -4.89
CA ARG A 101 -4.06 -2.22 -4.53
C ARG A 101 -4.55 -2.86 -3.25
N THR A 102 -4.29 -4.16 -3.04
CA THR A 102 -4.69 -4.85 -1.82
C THR A 102 -3.94 -4.31 -0.59
N VAL A 103 -2.64 -4.03 -0.72
CA VAL A 103 -1.86 -3.39 0.35
C VAL A 103 -2.36 -1.97 0.63
N GLN A 104 -2.61 -1.17 -0.40
CA GLN A 104 -3.12 0.19 -0.21
C GLN A 104 -4.52 0.19 0.42
N ALA A 105 -5.38 -0.78 0.09
CA ALA A 105 -6.73 -0.88 0.65
C ALA A 105 -6.74 -1.25 2.13
N VAL A 106 -5.80 -2.11 2.59
CA VAL A 106 -5.79 -2.68 3.94
C VAL A 106 -7.17 -3.26 4.31
N PRO A 107 -7.66 -4.26 3.56
CA PRO A 107 -9.06 -4.71 3.65
C PRO A 107 -9.43 -5.37 4.98
N ASP A 108 -8.44 -5.76 5.77
CA ASP A 108 -8.63 -6.46 7.02
C ASP A 108 -7.98 -5.69 8.16
N PHE A 109 -8.52 -5.84 9.37
CA PHE A 109 -7.95 -5.23 10.56
C PHE A 109 -6.48 -5.63 10.80
N ARG A 110 -6.11 -6.87 10.43
CA ARG A 110 -4.73 -7.36 10.48
C ARG A 110 -4.41 -8.33 9.35
N GLY A 111 -3.13 -8.35 8.99
CA GLY A 111 -2.54 -9.35 8.08
C GLY A 111 -2.73 -9.06 6.59
N SER A 112 -3.19 -7.86 6.20
CA SER A 112 -3.44 -7.51 4.80
C SER A 112 -2.20 -7.66 3.92
N ALA A 113 -1.00 -7.31 4.40
CA ALA A 113 0.26 -7.49 3.68
C ALA A 113 0.52 -8.97 3.33
N ALA A 114 0.51 -9.84 4.34
CA ALA A 114 0.73 -11.28 4.15
C ALA A 114 -0.33 -11.91 3.22
N LYS A 115 -1.59 -11.49 3.37
CA LYS A 115 -2.69 -11.96 2.51
C LYS A 115 -2.52 -11.49 1.05
N ALA A 116 -2.06 -10.26 0.83
CA ALA A 116 -1.80 -9.73 -0.50
C ALA A 116 -0.69 -10.52 -1.21
N GLU A 117 0.43 -10.77 -0.52
CA GLU A 117 1.53 -11.57 -1.09
C GLU A 117 1.10 -13.02 -1.36
N LEU A 118 0.40 -13.66 -0.40
CA LEU A 118 -0.12 -15.01 -0.57
C LEU A 118 -1.07 -15.10 -1.77
N CYS A 119 -1.97 -14.13 -1.94
CA CYS A 119 -2.89 -14.06 -3.06
C CYS A 119 -2.13 -14.02 -4.40
N VAL A 120 -1.17 -13.11 -4.53
CA VAL A 120 -0.39 -12.94 -5.75
C VAL A 120 0.43 -14.17 -6.08
N ARG A 121 1.11 -14.77 -5.10
CA ARG A 121 1.87 -16.01 -5.28
C ARG A 121 0.97 -17.18 -5.69
N SER A 122 -0.21 -17.30 -5.08
CA SER A 122 -1.20 -18.33 -5.44
C SER A 122 -1.66 -18.21 -6.89
N ILE A 123 -1.95 -16.99 -7.36
CA ILE A 123 -2.36 -16.76 -8.75
C ILE A 123 -1.21 -17.07 -9.71
N ALA A 124 0.02 -16.66 -9.38
CA ALA A 124 1.19 -16.98 -10.19
C ALA A 124 1.39 -18.50 -10.31
N GLN A 125 1.33 -19.21 -9.19
CA GLN A 125 1.48 -20.66 -9.14
C GLN A 125 0.40 -21.38 -9.95
N ALA A 126 -0.86 -20.91 -9.90
CA ALA A 126 -1.94 -21.47 -10.70
C ALA A 126 -1.70 -21.33 -12.22
N ARG A 127 -0.86 -20.36 -12.64
CA ARG A 127 -0.42 -20.20 -14.03
C ARG A 127 0.85 -20.98 -14.38
N GLY A 128 1.42 -21.72 -13.43
CA GLY A 128 2.72 -22.36 -13.61
C GLY A 128 3.91 -21.40 -13.50
N MET A 129 3.70 -20.19 -12.96
CA MET A 129 4.77 -19.23 -12.67
C MET A 129 5.27 -19.46 -11.24
N ASP A 130 6.54 -19.86 -11.09
CA ASP A 130 7.18 -19.95 -9.78
C ASP A 130 7.90 -18.63 -9.46
N LEU A 131 7.29 -17.81 -8.60
CA LEU A 131 7.87 -16.52 -8.21
C LEU A 131 8.97 -16.75 -7.16
N PRO A 132 10.22 -16.30 -7.41
CA PRO A 132 11.29 -16.40 -6.42
C PRO A 132 10.94 -15.71 -5.09
N PRO A 133 11.74 -15.91 -4.03
CA PRO A 133 11.65 -15.06 -2.85
C PRO A 133 11.91 -13.59 -3.21
N MET A 134 11.40 -12.69 -2.37
CA MET A 134 11.77 -11.28 -2.45
C MET A 134 13.26 -11.14 -2.11
N ARG A 135 13.96 -10.24 -2.81
CA ARG A 135 15.35 -9.92 -2.52
C ARG A 135 15.51 -9.42 -1.10
N LEU A 136 16.68 -9.70 -0.51
CA LEU A 136 17.03 -9.15 0.80
C LEU A 136 16.82 -7.63 0.85
N GLY A 137 16.05 -7.19 1.85
CA GLY A 137 15.72 -5.78 2.06
C GLY A 137 14.45 -5.30 1.35
N ILE A 138 13.89 -6.08 0.42
CA ILE A 138 12.61 -5.75 -0.20
C ILE A 138 11.46 -6.27 0.66
N VAL A 139 10.63 -5.35 1.10
CA VAL A 139 9.40 -5.62 1.86
C VAL A 139 8.23 -5.09 1.01
N PRO A 140 7.52 -5.96 0.27
CA PRO A 140 6.69 -5.54 -0.86
C PRO A 140 5.51 -4.66 -0.46
N ASP A 141 4.97 -4.83 0.74
CA ASP A 141 3.94 -3.96 1.29
C ASP A 141 4.48 -2.57 1.64
N LEU A 142 5.68 -2.46 2.21
CA LEU A 142 6.32 -1.16 2.42
C LEU A 142 6.58 -0.46 1.09
N GLU A 143 7.10 -1.17 0.09
CA GLU A 143 7.28 -0.62 -1.27
C GLU A 143 5.95 -0.13 -1.85
N ALA A 144 4.87 -0.89 -1.70
CA ALA A 144 3.55 -0.49 -2.18
C ALA A 144 3.01 0.76 -1.47
N LEU A 145 3.29 0.88 -0.17
CA LEU A 145 2.87 2.02 0.66
C LEU A 145 3.71 3.28 0.43
N THR A 146 4.88 3.17 -0.20
CA THR A 146 5.78 4.30 -0.46
C THR A 146 6.04 4.58 -1.94
N MET A 147 5.50 3.77 -2.86
CA MET A 147 5.72 3.91 -4.30
C MET A 147 4.42 4.14 -5.06
N PRO A 148 4.38 5.07 -6.04
CA PRO A 148 3.23 5.19 -6.95
C PRO A 148 3.00 3.89 -7.74
N LEU A 149 1.73 3.55 -8.01
CA LEU A 149 1.36 2.31 -8.71
C LEU A 149 2.19 2.06 -10.00
N LYS A 150 2.38 3.10 -10.82
CA LYS A 150 3.14 2.99 -12.08
C LYS A 150 4.58 2.52 -11.83
N ASP A 151 5.21 3.08 -10.82
CA ASP A 151 6.60 2.79 -10.48
C ASP A 151 6.71 1.44 -9.80
N PHE A 152 5.72 1.07 -8.98
CA PHE A 152 5.63 -0.25 -8.35
C PHE A 152 5.53 -1.35 -9.40
N VAL A 153 4.58 -1.23 -10.35
CA VAL A 153 4.41 -2.20 -11.44
C VAL A 153 5.66 -2.31 -12.31
N LYS A 154 6.33 -1.18 -12.58
CA LYS A 154 7.58 -1.16 -13.35
C LYS A 154 8.72 -1.88 -12.62
N SER A 155 8.81 -1.72 -11.30
CA SER A 155 9.90 -2.25 -10.48
C SER A 155 9.66 -3.68 -9.98
N TYR A 156 8.41 -4.16 -10.03
CA TYR A 156 7.97 -5.38 -9.38
C TYR A 156 8.78 -6.62 -9.76
N GLN A 157 9.14 -6.77 -11.03
CA GLN A 157 9.98 -7.89 -11.46
C GLN A 157 11.36 -7.88 -10.78
N GLY A 158 11.91 -6.69 -10.52
CA GLY A 158 13.20 -6.51 -9.85
C GLY A 158 13.15 -6.67 -8.33
N PHE A 159 11.97 -6.92 -7.74
CA PHE A 159 11.81 -7.22 -6.32
C PHE A 159 12.19 -8.65 -5.98
N PHE A 160 12.09 -9.56 -6.93
CA PHE A 160 12.41 -10.97 -6.75
C PHE A 160 13.90 -11.23 -6.96
N GLU A 161 14.43 -12.27 -6.30
CA GLU A 161 15.77 -12.76 -6.58
C GLU A 161 15.89 -13.22 -8.04
N HIS A 162 17.06 -13.04 -8.63
CA HIS A 162 17.36 -13.62 -9.93
C HIS A 162 17.78 -15.08 -9.71
N ASN A 163 17.05 -16.01 -10.33
CA ASN A 163 17.51 -17.40 -10.47
C ASN A 163 18.65 -17.48 -11.49
#